data_AF-A0A9E5RET0-F1
#
_entry.id   AF-A0A9E5RET0-F1
#
_cell.length_a   1.000
_cell.length_b   1.000
_cell.length_c   1.000
_cell.angle_alpha   90.00
_cell.angle_beta   90.00
_cell.angle_gamma   90.00
#
_symmetry.space_group_name_H-M   'P 1'
#
loop_
_entity.id
_entity.type
_entity.pdbx_description
1 polymer ?
#
loop_
_entity_poly.entity_id
_entity_poly.type
_entity_poly.pdbx_seq_one_letter_code
_entity_poly.pdbx_strand_id
1 'polypeptide(L)'
;MKTMGKYCKAYLVKQLRQFDHWSEQQTYPEQPDEQTTDVNQELAEEDILYLQENYIVTNGVFPNENIVFDQVSPEWIDFCQTVLNFSVPD
;
A
#
# COMPACT_ATOMS: atom_id res chain seq x y z
N MET A 1 16.35 9.73 11.02
CA MET A 1 16.31 8.45 11.77
C MET A 1 15.22 7.62 11.12
N LYS A 2 15.56 6.49 10.47
CA LYS A 2 14.55 5.63 9.80
C LYS A 2 13.72 4.96 10.89
N THR A 3 12.51 5.46 11.12
CA THR A 3 11.50 4.75 11.91
C THR A 3 11.20 3.45 11.16
N MET A 4 11.64 2.31 11.72
CA MET A 4 11.13 1.02 11.23
C MET A 4 9.63 1.01 11.52
N GLY A 5 8.83 0.80 10.47
CA GLY A 5 7.43 0.43 10.65
C GLY A 5 7.41 -0.84 11.50
N LYS A 6 6.89 -0.74 12.71
CA LYS A 6 6.71 -1.84 13.65
C LYS A 6 5.59 -2.76 13.18
N TYR A 7 4.67 -2.26 12.37
CA TYR A 7 3.52 -3.02 11.90
C TYR A 7 3.15 -2.69 10.45
N CYS A 8 2.96 -3.74 9.65
CA CYS A 8 2.27 -3.67 8.37
C CYS A 8 1.31 -4.85 8.25
N LYS A 9 0.23 -4.67 7.49
CA LYS A 9 -0.74 -5.72 7.21
C LYS A 9 -0.98 -5.82 5.71
N ALA A 10 -0.98 -7.04 5.22
CA ALA A 10 -1.22 -7.36 3.82
C ALA A 10 -2.72 -7.33 3.52
N TYR A 11 -3.09 -6.70 2.41
CA TYR A 11 -4.45 -6.62 1.88
C TYR A 11 -4.45 -6.86 0.38
N LEU A 12 -5.53 -7.45 -0.12
CA LEU A 12 -5.71 -7.61 -1.57
C LEU A 12 -6.02 -6.26 -2.21
N VAL A 13 -5.56 -6.04 -3.44
CA VAL A 13 -5.83 -4.83 -4.22
C VAL A 13 -7.33 -4.58 -4.34
N LYS A 14 -8.13 -5.62 -4.56
CA LYS A 14 -9.61 -5.49 -4.58
C LYS A 14 -10.22 -4.98 -3.28
N GLN A 15 -9.53 -5.16 -2.14
CA GLN A 15 -9.98 -4.60 -0.87
C GLN A 15 -9.67 -3.11 -0.80
N LEU A 16 -8.52 -2.69 -1.31
CA LEU A 16 -8.08 -1.30 -1.31
C LEU A 16 -8.86 -0.46 -2.32
N ARG A 17 -9.15 -1.03 -3.50
CA ARG A 17 -9.99 -0.43 -4.55
C ARG A 17 -11.46 -0.22 -4.15
N GLN A 18 -11.90 -0.75 -3.01
CA GLN A 18 -13.23 -0.42 -2.46
C GLN A 18 -13.30 1.00 -1.90
N PHE A 19 -12.16 1.66 -1.69
CA PHE A 19 -12.13 3.06 -1.31
C PHE A 19 -12.36 3.93 -2.56
N ASP A 20 -13.41 4.75 -2.55
CA ASP A 20 -13.82 5.56 -3.71
C ASP A 20 -12.73 6.51 -4.24
N HIS A 21 -11.83 6.97 -3.36
CA HIS A 21 -10.72 7.86 -3.70
C HIS A 21 -9.38 7.14 -3.90
N TRP A 22 -9.41 5.81 -4.07
CA TRP A 22 -8.20 5.03 -4.31
C TRP A 22 -7.55 5.39 -5.65
N SER A 23 -6.24 5.66 -5.62
CA SER A 23 -5.46 5.99 -6.82
C SER A 23 -4.07 5.38 -6.72
N GLU A 24 -3.77 4.42 -7.61
CA GLU A 24 -2.50 3.70 -7.62
C GLU A 24 -1.40 4.59 -8.22
N GLN A 25 -0.59 5.18 -7.36
CA GLN A 25 0.58 5.98 -7.74
C GLN A 25 1.83 5.11 -7.64
N GLN A 26 2.06 4.21 -8.60
CA GLN A 26 3.29 3.41 -8.61
C GLN A 26 4.52 4.29 -8.86
N THR A 27 5.24 4.66 -7.80
CA THR A 27 6.53 5.35 -7.92
C THR A 27 7.63 4.31 -8.08
N TYR A 28 8.10 4.11 -9.31
CA TYR A 28 9.26 3.25 -9.59
C TYR A 28 10.56 4.01 -9.31
N PRO A 29 11.57 3.39 -8.67
CA PRO A 29 12.94 3.86 -8.85
C PRO A 29 13.32 3.73 -10.33
N GLU A 30 14.00 4.73 -10.89
CA GLU A 30 14.36 4.90 -12.32
C GLU A 30 15.20 3.77 -12.96
N GLN A 31 15.30 2.58 -12.37
CA GLN A 31 16.10 1.48 -12.88
C GLN A 31 15.29 0.19 -12.91
N PRO A 32 14.85 -0.28 -14.09
CA PRO A 32 14.35 -1.63 -14.24
C PRO A 32 15.54 -2.58 -14.04
N ASP A 33 15.55 -3.33 -12.94
CA ASP A 33 16.37 -4.53 -12.89
C ASP A 33 15.80 -5.55 -13.89
N GLU A 34 16.66 -6.21 -14.64
CA GLU A 34 16.29 -7.09 -15.76
C GLU A 34 15.58 -8.41 -15.33
N GLN A 35 15.02 -8.45 -14.11
CA GLN A 35 14.23 -9.56 -13.57
C GLN A 35 12.88 -9.14 -12.97
N THR A 36 12.53 -7.85 -12.94
CA THR A 36 11.19 -7.43 -12.56
C THR A 36 10.25 -7.59 -13.75
N THR A 37 9.39 -8.59 -13.65
CA THR A 37 8.30 -8.86 -14.60
C THR A 37 7.51 -7.58 -14.84
N ASP A 38 7.50 -7.14 -16.10
CA ASP A 38 6.66 -6.09 -16.71
C ASP A 38 5.80 -5.27 -15.73
N VAL A 39 6.39 -4.24 -15.14
CA VAL A 39 5.72 -3.36 -14.16
C VAL A 39 4.81 -2.31 -14.82
N ASN A 40 4.30 -2.57 -16.03
CA ASN A 40 3.11 -1.90 -16.55
C ASN A 40 1.86 -2.77 -16.42
N GLN A 41 1.95 -3.90 -15.72
CA GLN A 41 0.79 -4.70 -15.42
C GLN A 41 -0.04 -3.97 -14.35
N GLU A 42 -1.22 -3.48 -14.77
CA GLU A 42 -2.28 -3.05 -13.85
C GLU A 42 -2.35 -4.05 -12.70
N LEU A 43 -2.23 -3.57 -11.46
CA LEU A 43 -2.31 -4.42 -10.28
C LEU A 43 -3.60 -5.25 -10.36
N ALA A 44 -3.46 -6.57 -10.34
CA ALA A 44 -4.60 -7.45 -10.39
C ALA A 44 -5.35 -7.38 -9.05
N GLU A 45 -6.64 -7.65 -9.08
CA GLU A 45 -7.48 -7.65 -7.89
C GLU A 45 -7.02 -8.63 -6.79
N GLU A 46 -6.28 -9.66 -7.20
CA GLU A 46 -5.68 -10.70 -6.37
C GLU A 46 -4.26 -10.39 -5.89
N ASP A 47 -3.64 -9.31 -6.39
CA ASP A 47 -2.34 -8.86 -5.89
C ASP A 47 -2.44 -8.40 -4.44
N ILE A 48 -1.32 -8.53 -3.73
CA ILE A 48 -1.22 -8.20 -2.31
C ILE A 48 -0.38 -6.94 -2.14
N LEU A 49 -0.97 -5.93 -1.50
CA LEU A 49 -0.29 -4.72 -1.05
C LEU A 49 -0.22 -4.67 0.47
N TYR A 50 0.69 -3.86 0.99
CA TYR A 50 0.96 -3.76 2.41
C TYR A 50 0.56 -2.38 2.91
N LEU A 51 -0.43 -2.34 3.81
CA LEU A 51 -0.80 -1.15 4.57
C LEU A 51 0.14 -1.03 5.77
N GLN A 52 0.90 0.04 5.79
CA GLN A 52 1.86 0.38 6.83
C GLN A 52 1.15 1.09 8.01
N GLU A 53 1.78 1.14 9.19
CA GLU A 53 1.22 1.81 10.38
C GLU A 53 0.89 3.30 10.20
N ASN A 54 1.57 3.96 9.26
CA ASN A 54 1.32 5.35 8.88
C ASN A 54 0.22 5.49 7.82
N TYR A 55 -0.56 4.44 7.57
CA TYR A 55 -1.64 4.37 6.58
C TYR A 55 -1.17 4.55 5.13
N ILE A 56 0.13 4.41 4.87
CA ILE A 56 0.68 4.37 3.51
C ILE A 56 0.58 2.94 2.99
N VAL A 57 0.21 2.77 1.73
CA VAL A 57 0.20 1.47 1.06
C VAL A 57 1.42 1.34 0.18
N THR A 58 2.15 0.24 0.37
CA THR A 58 3.36 -0.09 -0.38
C THR A 58 3.22 -1.45 -1.05
N ASN A 59 3.78 -1.59 -2.24
CA ASN A 59 3.96 -2.88 -2.90
C ASN A 59 5.24 -3.55 -2.35
N GLY A 60 5.17 -3.95 -1.08
CA GLY A 60 6.27 -4.57 -0.35
C GLY A 60 6.25 -4.22 1.14
N VAL A 61 7.06 -4.92 1.92
CA VAL A 61 7.10 -4.77 3.39
C VAL A 61 7.82 -3.50 3.87
N PHE A 62 8.56 -2.82 3.00
CA PHE A 62 9.34 -1.64 3.36
C PHE A 62 8.52 -0.34 3.18
N PRO A 63 8.29 0.46 4.23
CA PRO A 63 7.39 1.62 4.20
C PRO A 63 7.88 2.82 3.35
N ASN A 64 9.12 2.79 2.86
CA ASN A 64 9.72 3.89 2.09
C ASN A 64 10.08 3.48 0.66
N GLU A 65 9.61 2.31 0.21
CA GLU A 65 9.91 1.77 -1.11
C GLU A 65 8.62 1.29 -1.75
N ASN A 66 8.53 1.41 -3.08
CA ASN A 66 7.38 0.95 -3.87
C ASN A 66 6.04 1.47 -3.33
N ILE A 67 5.97 2.75 -2.99
CA ILE A 67 4.73 3.40 -2.54
C ILE A 67 3.71 3.30 -3.67
N VAL A 68 2.51 2.83 -3.32
CA VAL A 68 1.35 2.73 -4.22
C VAL A 68 0.31 3.79 -3.86
N PHE A 69 0.19 4.14 -2.57
CA PHE A 69 -0.75 5.15 -2.11
C PHE A 69 -0.24 5.81 -0.82
N ASP A 70 -0.02 7.13 -0.85
CA ASP A 70 0.44 7.92 0.30
C ASP A 70 -0.55 9.02 0.73
N GLN A 71 -1.74 9.08 0.14
CA GLN A 71 -2.74 10.08 0.46
C GLN A 71 -3.52 9.73 1.74
N VAL A 72 -2.91 9.99 2.90
CA VAL A 72 -3.49 9.70 4.21
C VAL A 72 -4.52 10.78 4.61
N SER A 73 -5.77 10.58 4.19
CA SER A 73 -6.91 11.43 4.58
C SER A 73 -7.68 10.84 5.78
N PRO A 74 -8.49 11.64 6.50
CA PRO A 74 -9.37 11.12 7.57
C PRO A 74 -10.34 10.04 7.07
N GLU A 75 -10.85 10.20 5.85
CA GLU A 75 -11.76 9.23 5.21
C GLU A 75 -11.04 7.91 4.90
N TRP A 76 -9.77 7.98 4.48
CA TRP A 76 -8.94 6.80 4.28
C TRP A 76 -8.66 6.05 5.59
N ILE A 77 -8.35 6.79 6.66
CA ILE A 77 -8.13 6.20 7.99
C ILE A 77 -9.39 5.50 8.47
N ASP A 78 -10.56 6.14 8.33
CA ASP A 78 -11.84 5.54 8.67
C ASP A 78 -12.06 4.25 7.88
N PHE A 79 -11.91 4.28 6.55
CA PHE A 79 -12.01 3.10 5.69
C PHE A 79 -11.07 1.97 6.13
N CYS A 80 -9.81 2.30 6.47
CA CYS A 80 -8.85 1.32 6.96
C CYS A 80 -9.32 0.66 8.26
N GLN A 81 -9.90 1.42 9.18
CA GLN A 81 -10.35 0.90 10.46
C GLN A 81 -11.70 0.17 10.38
N THR A 82 -12.63 0.67 9.57
CA THR A 82 -14.01 0.16 9.49
C THR A 82 -14.16 -0.95 8.45
N VAL A 83 -13.57 -0.81 7.27
CA VAL A 83 -13.70 -1.76 6.15
C VAL A 83 -12.56 -2.78 6.16
N LEU A 84 -11.31 -2.31 6.24
CA LEU A 84 -10.15 -3.22 6.26
C LEU A 84 -9.90 -3.84 7.63
N ASN A 85 -10.58 -3.34 8.67
CA ASN A 85 -10.40 -3.73 10.06
C ASN A 85 -8.90 -3.72 10.44
N PHE A 86 -8.22 -2.66 10.00
CA PHE A 86 -6.84 -2.36 10.34
C PHE A 86 -6.79 -1.73 11.72
N SER A 87 -5.99 -2.31 12.60
CA SER A 87 -5.72 -1.77 13.91
C SER A 87 -4.28 -2.07 14.25
N VAL A 88 -3.53 -1.04 14.62
CA VAL A 88 -2.16 -1.22 15.12
C VAL A 88 -2.28 -1.67 16.57
N PRO A 89 -1.73 -2.84 16.94
CA PRO A 89 -1.70 -3.26 18.33
C PRO A 89 -0.84 -2.31 19.17
N ASP A 90 -1.29 -2.00 20.39
CA ASP A 90 -0.57 -1.19 21.40
C ASP A 90 0.63 -1.93 22.00
#